data_AF-A0A2K9LED5-F1
#
_entry.id   AF-A0A2K9LED5-F1
#
_cell.length_a   1.000
_cell.length_b   1.000
_cell.length_c   1.000
_cell.angle_alpha   90.00
_cell.angle_beta   90.00
_cell.angle_gamma   90.00
#
_symmetry.space_group_name_H-M   'P 1'
#
loop_
_entity.id
_entity.type
_entity.pdbx_description
1 polymer ?
#
loop_
_entity_poly.entity_id
_entity_poly.type
_entity_poly.pdbx_seq_one_letter_code
_entity_poly.pdbx_strand_id
1 'polypeptide(L)'
;MFSAPPELRQDALLLRLSNGVELTVHYASPTAYSLRWKTADGQQLGIDTAPGHRGLGAGPQHLHRADGRVTDDPLTRPGQPPWDNLQAVIGALRDDPLLTAHK
;
A
#
# COMPACT_ATOMS: atom_id res chain seq x y z
N MET A 1 -13.54 9.16 -1.21
CA MET A 1 -14.29 8.77 -2.41
C MET A 1 -13.28 8.52 -3.53
N PHE A 2 -13.61 7.79 -4.60
CA PHE A 2 -12.72 7.72 -5.77
C PHE A 2 -12.93 8.94 -6.67
N SER A 3 -11.88 9.44 -7.31
CA SER A 3 -11.96 10.54 -8.28
C SER A 3 -12.19 10.05 -9.71
N ALA A 4 -11.93 8.78 -9.98
CA ALA A 4 -12.21 8.10 -11.24
C ALA A 4 -12.55 6.62 -10.97
N PRO A 5 -13.21 5.91 -11.91
CA PRO A 5 -13.37 4.47 -11.82
C PRO A 5 -12.02 3.76 -11.67
N PRO A 6 -11.94 2.67 -10.89
CA PRO A 6 -10.77 1.80 -10.87
C PRO A 6 -10.38 1.35 -12.28
N GLU A 7 -9.08 1.35 -12.57
CA GLU A 7 -8.56 0.96 -13.88
C GLU A 7 -7.76 -0.33 -13.76
N LEU A 8 -8.22 -1.37 -14.45
CA LEU A 8 -7.49 -2.64 -14.54
C LEU A 8 -6.49 -2.59 -15.69
N ARG A 9 -5.22 -2.83 -15.39
CA ARG A 9 -4.12 -3.08 -16.34
C ARG A 9 -3.79 -4.57 -16.35
N GLN A 10 -2.84 -4.96 -17.19
CA GLN A 10 -2.48 -6.37 -17.37
C GLN A 10 -2.08 -7.06 -16.06
N ASP A 11 -1.33 -6.38 -15.19
CA ASP A 11 -0.78 -6.91 -13.95
C ASP A 11 -1.12 -6.05 -12.71
N ALA A 12 -1.91 -4.98 -12.89
CA ALA A 12 -2.15 -4.00 -11.84
C ALA A 12 -3.59 -3.47 -11.81
N LEU A 13 -4.06 -3.13 -10.62
CA LEU A 13 -5.24 -2.29 -10.41
C LEU A 13 -4.79 -0.89 -10.00
N LEU A 14 -5.24 0.13 -10.75
CA LEU A 14 -4.95 1.53 -10.48
C LEU A 14 -6.17 2.20 -9.87
N LEU A 15 -5.96 2.90 -8.76
CA LEU A 15 -6.98 3.60 -8.00
C LEU A 15 -6.60 5.07 -7.88
N ARG A 16 -7.55 5.97 -8.15
CA ARG A 16 -7.40 7.40 -7.90
C ARG A 16 -8.39 7.82 -6.82
N LEU A 17 -7.88 8.29 -5.70
CA LEU A 17 -8.70 8.76 -4.57
C LEU A 17 -9.00 10.26 -4.74
N SER A 18 -10.10 10.70 -4.15
CA SER A 18 -10.56 12.09 -4.20
C SER A 18 -9.63 13.08 -3.49
N ASN A 19 -8.72 12.59 -2.64
CA ASN A 19 -7.69 13.40 -1.98
C ASN A 19 -6.37 13.48 -2.77
N GLY A 20 -6.38 13.04 -4.05
CA GLY A 20 -5.23 13.12 -4.94
C GLY A 20 -4.22 11.98 -4.79
N VAL A 21 -4.50 10.98 -3.95
CA VAL A 21 -3.68 9.75 -3.90
C VAL A 21 -3.90 8.92 -5.16
N GLU A 22 -2.80 8.53 -5.80
CA GLU A 22 -2.76 7.55 -6.87
C GLU A 22 -2.13 6.26 -6.33
N LEU A 23 -2.89 5.16 -6.29
CA LEU A 23 -2.49 3.87 -5.74
C LEU A 23 -2.44 2.82 -6.85
N THR A 24 -1.31 2.14 -6.96
CA THR A 24 -1.09 1.01 -7.86
C THR A 24 -0.98 -0.28 -7.04
N VAL A 25 -1.81 -1.26 -7.38
CA VAL A 25 -1.99 -2.50 -6.64
C VAL A 25 -1.59 -3.69 -7.51
N HIS A 26 -0.67 -4.51 -7.02
CA HIS A 26 -0.28 -5.78 -7.62
C HIS A 26 -0.46 -6.90 -6.60
N TYR A 27 -1.12 -7.99 -7.00
CA TYR A 27 -1.23 -9.22 -6.23
C TYR A 27 -0.86 -10.39 -7.14
N ALA A 28 0.24 -11.07 -6.81
CA ALA A 28 0.58 -12.35 -7.43
C ALA A 28 -0.06 -13.52 -6.66
N SER A 29 -0.21 -13.36 -5.34
CA SER A 29 -0.91 -14.30 -4.45
C SER A 29 -1.34 -13.60 -3.15
N PRO A 30 -2.16 -14.24 -2.29
CA PRO A 30 -2.50 -13.69 -0.98
C PRO A 30 -1.30 -13.40 -0.06
N THR A 31 -0.13 -13.97 -0.34
CA THR A 31 1.11 -13.75 0.44
C THR A 31 2.17 -12.97 -0.33
N ALA A 32 1.91 -12.62 -1.60
CA ALA A 32 2.85 -11.93 -2.48
C ALA A 32 2.18 -10.74 -3.19
N TYR A 33 2.47 -9.53 -2.75
CA TYR A 33 1.84 -8.30 -3.25
C TYR A 33 2.72 -7.06 -3.14
N SER A 34 2.32 -6.03 -3.88
CA SER A 34 2.87 -4.68 -3.80
C SER A 34 1.76 -3.63 -3.94
N LEU A 35 1.71 -2.69 -3.00
CA LEU A 35 0.78 -1.57 -2.93
C LEU A 35 1.64 -0.30 -2.91
N ARG A 36 1.71 0.43 -4.02
CA ARG A 36 2.54 1.65 -4.12
C ARG A 36 1.65 2.83 -4.37
N TRP A 37 1.86 3.93 -3.66
CA TRP A 37 1.08 5.14 -3.90
C TRP A 37 1.92 6.40 -3.94
N LYS A 38 1.37 7.37 -4.66
CA LYS A 38 1.85 8.74 -4.74
C LYS A 38 0.81 9.66 -4.14
N THR A 39 1.24 10.57 -3.27
CA THR A 39 0.39 11.61 -2.69
C THR A 39 0.21 12.78 -3.66
N ALA A 40 -0.74 13.68 -3.38
CA ALA A 40 -1.00 14.86 -4.22
C ALA A 40 0.23 15.78 -4.37
N ASP A 41 1.08 15.88 -3.34
CA ASP A 41 2.34 16.63 -3.31
C ASP A 41 3.55 15.82 -3.83
N GLY A 42 3.30 14.60 -4.31
CA GLY A 42 4.26 13.78 -5.04
C GLY A 42 5.18 12.90 -4.21
N GLN A 43 4.97 12.80 -2.90
CA GLN A 43 5.63 11.82 -2.04
C GLN A 43 5.24 10.40 -2.46
N GLN A 44 6.16 9.46 -2.36
CA GLN A 44 5.95 8.07 -2.72
C GLN A 44 6.14 7.16 -1.52
N LEU A 45 5.20 6.25 -1.34
CA LEU A 45 5.21 5.27 -0.26
C LEU A 45 4.77 3.93 -0.82
N GLY A 46 4.98 2.87 -0.05
CA GLY A 46 4.60 1.54 -0.52
C GLY A 46 4.61 0.47 0.55
N ILE A 47 3.77 -0.53 0.38
CA ILE A 47 3.82 -1.78 1.14
C ILE A 47 4.11 -2.90 0.15
N ASP A 48 5.09 -3.74 0.44
CA ASP A 48 5.27 -4.97 -0.33
C ASP A 48 5.83 -6.10 0.51
N THR A 49 5.78 -7.30 -0.06
CA THR A 49 6.24 -8.55 0.54
C THR A 49 7.53 -9.04 -0.11
N ALA A 50 8.34 -8.16 -0.71
CA ALA A 50 9.57 -8.60 -1.36
C ALA A 50 10.48 -9.30 -0.35
N PRO A 51 11.06 -10.47 -0.69
CA PRO A 51 11.90 -11.21 0.23
C PRO A 51 13.21 -10.44 0.43
N GLY A 52 13.34 -9.71 1.53
CA GLY A 52 14.60 -9.01 1.75
C GLY A 52 14.69 -7.96 2.85
N HIS A 53 14.23 -8.22 4.07
CA HIS A 53 14.80 -7.55 5.25
C HIS A 53 14.82 -8.49 6.45
N ARG A 54 15.97 -9.16 6.69
CA ARG A 54 16.24 -9.81 7.99
C ARG A 54 16.24 -8.71 9.05
N GLY A 55 15.17 -8.57 9.82
CA GLY A 55 15.14 -7.64 10.97
C GLY A 55 13.81 -6.98 11.32
N LEU A 56 12.76 -7.13 10.50
CA LEU A 56 11.42 -6.63 10.83
C LEU A 56 10.63 -7.71 11.58
N GLY A 57 9.99 -7.33 12.69
CA GLY A 57 9.49 -8.28 13.70
C GLY A 57 8.23 -9.04 13.30
N ALA A 58 7.54 -8.63 12.23
CA ALA A 58 6.16 -9.04 11.95
C ALA A 58 5.93 -9.88 10.68
N GLY A 59 6.96 -10.17 9.87
CA GLY A 59 6.83 -10.98 8.66
C GLY A 59 7.51 -10.36 7.43
N PRO A 60 7.26 -10.89 6.22
CA PRO A 60 7.90 -10.42 4.99
C PRO A 60 7.40 -9.05 4.53
N GLN A 61 6.21 -8.62 4.97
CA GLN A 61 5.62 -7.35 4.57
C GLN A 61 6.25 -6.16 5.29
N HIS A 62 6.44 -5.05 4.58
CA HIS A 62 7.05 -3.86 5.15
C HIS A 62 6.57 -2.59 4.45
N LEU A 63 6.59 -1.48 5.19
CA LEU A 63 6.18 -0.16 4.72
C LEU A 63 7.42 0.67 4.35
N HIS A 64 7.51 1.05 3.08
CA HIS A 64 8.40 2.09 2.57
C HIS A 64 7.79 3.47 2.84
N ARG A 65 8.55 4.30 3.57
CA ARG A 65 8.23 5.69 3.88
C ARG A 65 8.80 6.63 2.81
N ALA A 66 8.22 7.82 2.73
CA ALA A 66 8.67 8.86 1.81
C ALA A 66 10.10 9.36 2.08
N ASP A 67 10.57 9.24 3.32
CA ASP A 67 11.95 9.56 3.71
C ASP A 67 12.97 8.42 3.41
N GLY A 68 12.52 7.36 2.73
CA GLY A 68 13.33 6.20 2.37
C GLY A 68 13.46 5.15 3.48
N ARG A 69 12.88 5.37 4.67
CA ARG A 69 12.89 4.36 5.73
C ARG A 69 11.97 3.19 5.40
N VAL A 70 12.32 2.04 5.95
CA VAL A 70 11.48 0.85 5.94
C VAL A 70 11.05 0.54 7.37
N THR A 71 9.75 0.48 7.61
CA THR A 71 9.15 0.16 8.93
C THR A 71 8.27 -1.07 8.82
N ASP A 72 7.85 -1.61 9.95
CA ASP A 72 6.78 -2.62 9.96
C ASP A 72 5.55 -2.06 9.25
N ASP A 73 4.87 -2.93 8.49
CA ASP A 73 3.58 -2.59 7.88
C ASP A 73 2.45 -2.79 8.90
N PRO A 74 1.72 -1.72 9.26
CA PRO A 74 0.66 -1.78 10.26
C PRO A 74 -0.71 -2.13 9.66
N LEU A 75 -0.83 -2.20 8.33
CA LEU A 75 -2.13 -2.25 7.64
C LEU A 75 -2.42 -3.63 7.05
N THR A 76 -1.41 -4.32 6.52
CA THR A 76 -1.65 -5.57 5.79
C THR A 76 -1.07 -6.80 6.47
N ARG A 77 -1.69 -7.94 6.17
CA ARG A 77 -1.31 -9.26 6.70
C ARG A 77 -1.24 -10.26 5.56
N PRO A 78 -0.06 -10.80 5.22
CA PRO A 78 0.08 -11.88 4.26
C PRO A 78 -0.84 -13.06 4.61
N GLY A 79 -1.53 -13.60 3.60
CA GLY A 79 -2.46 -14.72 3.73
C GLY A 79 -3.91 -14.29 4.00
N GLN A 80 -4.18 -13.03 4.35
CA GLN A 80 -5.55 -12.51 4.33
C GLN A 80 -6.09 -12.37 2.90
N PRO A 81 -7.42 -12.36 2.72
CA PRO A 81 -8.02 -12.03 1.44
C PRO A 81 -7.46 -10.70 0.89
N PRO A 82 -7.04 -10.63 -0.39
CA PRO A 82 -6.46 -9.42 -0.98
C PRO A 82 -7.34 -8.17 -0.81
N TRP A 83 -8.67 -8.37 -0.85
CA TRP A 83 -9.64 -7.30 -0.65
C TRP A 83 -9.57 -6.68 0.75
N ASP A 84 -9.36 -7.48 1.80
CA ASP A 84 -9.33 -6.99 3.19
C ASP A 84 -8.11 -6.09 3.42
N ASN A 85 -6.94 -6.52 2.95
CA ASN A 85 -5.71 -5.72 2.96
C ASN A 85 -5.89 -4.43 2.15
N LEU A 86 -6.44 -4.53 0.93
CA LEU A 86 -6.65 -3.38 0.07
C LEU A 86 -7.64 -2.38 0.69
N GLN A 87 -8.72 -2.86 1.31
CA GLN A 87 -9.70 -2.03 1.99
C GLN A 87 -9.08 -1.27 3.18
N ALA A 88 -8.24 -1.94 3.98
CA ALA A 88 -7.52 -1.31 5.08
C ALA A 88 -6.61 -0.17 4.58
N VAL A 89 -5.86 -0.42 3.50
CA VAL A 89 -4.97 0.58 2.89
C VAL A 89 -5.78 1.74 2.31
N ILE A 90 -6.84 1.50 1.54
CA ILE A 90 -7.69 2.57 0.99
C ILE A 90 -8.30 3.40 2.13
N GLY A 91 -8.72 2.75 3.22
CA GLY A 91 -9.24 3.43 4.41
C GLY A 91 -8.21 4.41 4.98
N ALA A 92 -7.01 3.90 5.30
CA ALA A 92 -5.95 4.72 5.88
C ALA A 92 -5.51 5.86 4.94
N LEU A 93 -5.33 5.60 3.65
CA LEU A 93 -4.88 6.60 2.67
C LEU A 93 -5.90 7.69 2.39
N ARG A 94 -7.18 7.47 2.68
CA ARG A 94 -8.19 8.53 2.59
C ARG A 94 -8.02 9.58 3.68
N ASP A 95 -7.59 9.15 4.86
CA ASP A 95 -7.52 10.00 6.05
C ASP A 95 -6.11 10.57 6.26
N ASP A 96 -5.08 9.75 6.04
CA ASP A 96 -3.66 10.12 6.19
C ASP A 96 -2.80 9.48 5.08
N PRO A 97 -2.62 10.17 3.94
CA PRO A 97 -1.81 9.67 2.83
C PRO A 97 -0.34 9.36 3.17
N LEU A 98 0.19 9.93 4.26
CA LEU A 98 1.58 9.75 4.70
C LEU A 98 1.70 8.70 5.82
N LEU A 99 0.57 8.17 6.30
CA LEU A 99 0.50 7.20 7.40
C LEU A 99 1.29 7.65 8.64
N THR A 100 1.24 8.93 8.96
CA THR A 100 1.88 9.52 10.16
C THR A 100 1.29 8.98 11.46
N ALA A 101 0.00 8.61 11.46
CA ALA A 101 -0.68 7.99 12.60
C ALA A 101 -0.30 6.52 12.84
N HIS A 102 0.35 5.87 11.87
CA HIS A 102 0.75 4.47 11.96
C HIS A 102 2.28 4.40 12.00
N LYS A 103 2.85 4.19 13.19
CA LYS A 103 4.29 4.05 13.42
C LYS A 103 4.66 2.62 13.77
#